data_AF-I1JR96-F1
#
_entry.id   AF-I1JR96-F1
#
_cell.length_a   1.000
_cell.length_b   1.000
_cell.length_c   1.000
_cell.angle_alpha   90.00
_cell.angle_beta   90.00
_cell.angle_gamma   90.00
#
_symmetry.space_group_name_H-M   'P 1'
#
loop_
_entity.id
_entity.type
_entity.pdbx_description
1 polymer ?
#
loop_
_entity_poly.entity_id
_entity_poly.type
_entity_poly.pdbx_seq_one_letter_code
_entity_poly.pdbx_strand_id
1 'polypeptide(L)'
;MHLVEEVTGEDEEDQDTKECKKLFKNMKFFVSREVPRESMFFVIPAFGGIVSWEGEGAPFGESDQSISHQIVDREAQGHRFLSREYVQPQWVYDCVNAWIILPTENYLVGRTPPPHLSPFINYDEEGAYIPDYAKTIKHLQAAARKEILPLPGVGKEDLEDPQNLLVEGIIDRAEANDAAQRKQKMMILEQQYRDDLKKELQGVTYTSAGSKETSTGVVQTGESTASVQENVDDDMSKVMMSRKKRKLAEAMKISKKLKEAQTDRIKQRKKKIDEAQRQRS
;
A
#
# COMPACT_ATOMS: atom_id res chain seq x y z
N MET A 1 -41.91 -25.86 21.69
CA MET A 1 -41.51 -24.75 20.80
C MET A 1 -40.17 -25.13 20.18
N HIS A 2 -40.20 -25.85 19.07
CA HIS A 2 -39.03 -26.07 18.21
C HIS A 2 -39.05 -24.91 17.22
N LEU A 3 -38.18 -23.93 17.42
CA LEU A 3 -38.01 -22.80 16.52
C LEU A 3 -36.57 -22.85 16.02
N VAL A 4 -36.36 -23.67 15.01
CA VAL A 4 -35.23 -23.57 14.09
C VAL A 4 -35.86 -23.75 12.71
N GLU A 5 -36.36 -22.64 12.19
CA GLU A 5 -36.59 -22.52 10.75
C GLU A 5 -35.24 -22.77 10.08
N GLU A 6 -35.20 -23.78 9.22
CA GLU A 6 -34.16 -23.93 8.22
C GLU A 6 -34.20 -22.68 7.34
N VAL A 7 -33.31 -21.73 7.61
CA VAL A 7 -33.00 -20.67 6.67
C VAL A 7 -32.23 -21.33 5.53
N THR A 8 -32.96 -21.89 4.58
CA THR A 8 -32.46 -22.16 3.23
C THR A 8 -32.38 -20.82 2.50
N GLY A 9 -31.45 -19.97 2.95
CA GLY A 9 -30.94 -18.89 2.13
C GLY A 9 -30.02 -19.54 1.12
N GLU A 10 -30.33 -19.45 -0.16
CA GLU A 10 -29.30 -19.48 -1.19
C GLU A 10 -28.46 -18.22 -0.99
N ASP A 11 -27.64 -18.22 0.06
CA ASP A 11 -26.63 -17.21 0.27
C ASP A 11 -25.64 -17.44 -0.87
N GLU A 12 -25.72 -16.63 -1.92
CA GLU A 12 -24.60 -16.47 -2.85
C GLU A 12 -23.41 -15.97 -2.03
N GLU A 13 -22.69 -16.90 -1.39
CA GLU A 13 -21.59 -16.54 -0.53
C GLU A 13 -20.59 -15.74 -1.35
N ASP A 14 -20.17 -14.60 -0.82
CA ASP A 14 -19.17 -13.75 -1.45
C ASP A 14 -17.96 -14.60 -1.87
N GLN A 15 -17.39 -14.30 -3.03
CA GLN A 15 -16.26 -15.05 -3.56
C GLN A 15 -15.11 -15.10 -2.55
N ASP A 16 -14.90 -14.02 -1.80
CA ASP A 16 -13.90 -13.93 -0.73
C ASP A 16 -14.16 -14.91 0.41
N THR A 17 -15.43 -15.09 0.80
CA THR A 17 -15.84 -16.07 1.82
C THR A 17 -15.57 -17.51 1.35
N LYS A 18 -15.84 -17.80 0.07
CA LYS A 18 -15.56 -19.10 -0.54
C LYS A 18 -14.06 -19.41 -0.59
N GLU A 19 -13.22 -18.42 -0.85
CA GLU A 19 -11.76 -18.58 -0.85
C GLU A 19 -11.22 -18.75 0.58
N CYS A 20 -11.73 -17.99 1.55
CA CYS A 20 -11.36 -18.14 2.97
C CYS A 20 -11.67 -19.55 3.50
N LYS A 21 -12.85 -20.10 3.17
CA LYS A 21 -13.24 -21.47 3.56
C LYS A 21 -12.34 -22.57 2.97
N LYS A 22 -11.53 -22.26 1.95
CA LYS A 22 -10.60 -23.21 1.33
C LYS A 22 -9.16 -23.05 1.81
N LEU A 23 -8.85 -22.02 2.61
CA LEU A 23 -7.47 -21.68 2.96
C LEU A 23 -6.73 -22.85 3.60
N PHE A 24 -7.33 -23.50 4.60
CA PHE A 24 -6.74 -24.65 5.30
C PHE A 24 -7.30 -26.01 4.83
N LYS A 25 -7.81 -26.08 3.59
CA LYS A 25 -8.42 -27.30 3.07
C LYS A 25 -7.43 -28.46 3.09
N ASN A 26 -7.90 -29.62 3.60
CA ASN A 26 -7.11 -30.85 3.78
C ASN A 26 -5.95 -30.75 4.79
N MET A 27 -5.87 -29.66 5.58
CA MET A 27 -4.88 -29.53 6.64
C MET A 27 -5.47 -30.04 7.96
N LYS A 28 -4.67 -30.82 8.68
CA LYS A 28 -5.02 -31.33 10.00
C LYS A 28 -4.10 -30.71 11.04
N PHE A 29 -4.70 -29.99 11.97
CA PHE A 29 -4.04 -29.28 13.05
C PHE A 29 -4.24 -30.01 14.37
N PHE A 30 -3.16 -30.09 15.15
CA PHE A 30 -3.22 -30.52 16.54
C PHE A 30 -2.81 -29.37 17.45
N VAL A 31 -3.69 -28.99 18.38
CA VAL A 31 -3.48 -27.87 19.31
C VAL A 31 -3.02 -28.42 20.66
N SER A 32 -1.86 -27.96 21.12
CA SER A 32 -1.32 -28.32 22.43
C SER A 32 -2.02 -27.57 23.56
N ARG A 33 -1.99 -28.12 24.79
CA ARG A 33 -2.71 -27.57 25.96
C ARG A 33 -2.36 -26.13 26.35
N GLU A 34 -1.19 -25.64 25.97
CA GLU A 34 -0.71 -24.28 26.29
C GLU A 34 -1.39 -23.19 25.46
N VAL A 35 -1.88 -23.55 24.27
CA VAL A 35 -2.43 -22.60 23.30
C VAL A 35 -3.91 -22.36 23.64
N PRO A 36 -4.42 -21.11 23.54
CA PRO A 36 -5.84 -20.83 23.73
C PRO A 36 -6.70 -21.59 22.72
N ARG A 37 -7.25 -22.72 23.16
CA ARG A 37 -7.98 -23.69 22.33
C ARG A 37 -9.23 -23.09 21.70
N GLU A 38 -9.96 -22.24 22.44
CA GLU A 38 -11.23 -21.67 21.99
C GLU A 38 -11.04 -20.81 20.74
N SER A 39 -9.96 -20.02 20.68
CA SER A 39 -9.67 -19.19 19.51
C SER A 39 -9.26 -20.04 18.30
N MET A 40 -8.42 -21.05 18.51
CA MET A 40 -7.99 -21.95 17.43
C MET A 40 -9.15 -22.79 16.88
N PHE A 41 -10.09 -23.20 17.74
CA PHE A 41 -11.27 -23.97 17.34
C PHE A 41 -12.27 -23.14 16.57
N PHE A 42 -12.26 -21.82 16.76
CA PHE A 42 -13.05 -20.93 15.95
C PHE A 42 -12.38 -20.69 14.59
N VAL A 43 -11.10 -20.31 14.61
CA VAL A 43 -10.40 -19.89 13.40
C VAL A 43 -10.16 -21.06 12.44
N ILE A 44 -9.53 -22.15 12.87
CA ILE A 44 -9.10 -23.21 11.94
C ILE A 44 -10.29 -23.83 11.17
N PRO A 45 -11.41 -24.21 11.81
CA PRO A 45 -12.58 -24.75 11.12
C PRO A 45 -13.29 -23.73 10.22
N ALA A 46 -13.33 -22.44 10.61
CA ALA A 46 -13.93 -21.39 9.79
C ALA A 46 -13.23 -21.25 8.42
N PHE A 47 -11.92 -21.54 8.37
CA PHE A 47 -11.10 -21.51 7.16
C PHE A 47 -10.92 -22.91 6.51
N GLY A 48 -11.74 -23.90 6.91
CA GLY A 48 -11.81 -25.23 6.29
C GLY A 48 -10.76 -26.24 6.73
N GLY A 49 -10.02 -25.96 7.80
CA GLY A 49 -9.08 -26.88 8.42
C GLY A 49 -9.75 -27.80 9.45
N ILE A 50 -9.15 -28.97 9.69
CA ILE A 50 -9.59 -29.88 10.74
C ILE A 50 -8.70 -29.67 11.96
N VAL A 51 -9.30 -29.42 13.12
CA VAL A 51 -8.57 -29.19 14.37
C VAL A 51 -8.87 -30.30 15.38
N SER A 52 -7.84 -30.71 16.11
CA SER A 52 -7.99 -31.58 17.27
C SER A 52 -7.10 -31.13 18.42
N TRP A 53 -7.36 -31.70 19.60
CA TRP A 53 -6.72 -31.33 20.85
C TRP A 53 -6.52 -32.56 21.73
N GLU A 54 -5.78 -32.39 22.81
CA GLU A 54 -5.66 -33.42 23.82
C GLU A 54 -6.82 -33.33 24.83
N GLY A 55 -7.73 -34.31 24.82
CA GLY A 55 -8.82 -34.38 25.79
C GLY A 55 -10.05 -35.14 25.29
N GLU A 56 -11.08 -35.18 26.12
CA GLU A 56 -12.36 -35.79 25.79
C GLU A 56 -13.07 -34.99 24.69
N GLY A 57 -13.69 -35.69 23.73
CA GLY A 57 -14.37 -35.09 22.57
C GLY A 57 -13.46 -34.69 21.41
N ALA A 58 -12.15 -34.98 21.48
CA ALA A 58 -11.22 -34.70 20.38
C ALA A 58 -11.44 -35.65 19.18
N PRO A 59 -11.48 -35.14 17.94
CA PRO A 59 -11.70 -35.98 16.76
C PRO A 59 -10.57 -36.97 16.44
N PHE A 60 -9.32 -36.68 16.83
CA PHE A 60 -8.18 -37.59 16.68
C PHE A 60 -7.11 -37.34 17.75
N GLY A 61 -6.34 -38.36 18.09
CA GLY A 61 -5.27 -38.26 19.10
C GLY A 61 -3.94 -37.73 18.56
N GLU A 62 -3.02 -37.36 19.45
CA GLU A 62 -1.68 -36.87 19.08
C GLU A 62 -0.85 -37.87 18.25
N SER A 63 -1.14 -39.17 18.39
CA SER A 63 -0.45 -40.25 17.69
C SER A 63 -0.84 -40.42 16.22
N ASP A 64 -1.85 -39.68 15.73
CA ASP A 64 -2.27 -39.76 14.33
C ASP A 64 -1.18 -39.20 13.41
N GLN A 65 -0.73 -40.00 12.45
CA GLN A 65 0.30 -39.62 11.48
C GLN A 65 -0.22 -38.68 10.39
N SER A 66 -1.54 -38.59 10.23
CA SER A 66 -2.15 -37.71 9.22
C SER A 66 -2.18 -36.23 9.63
N ILE A 67 -1.73 -35.91 10.85
CA ILE A 67 -1.57 -34.53 11.35
C ILE A 67 -0.45 -33.86 10.55
N SER A 68 -0.77 -32.75 9.89
CA SER A 68 0.23 -31.98 9.12
C SER A 68 0.94 -30.96 9.99
N HIS A 69 0.22 -30.26 10.86
CA HIS A 69 0.76 -29.18 11.69
C HIS A 69 0.39 -29.36 13.16
N GLN A 70 1.36 -29.21 14.05
CA GLN A 70 1.14 -29.18 15.49
C GLN A 70 1.47 -27.79 16.04
N ILE A 71 0.47 -27.16 16.66
CA ILE A 71 0.57 -25.81 17.21
C ILE A 71 1.07 -25.91 18.65
N VAL A 72 2.20 -25.27 18.92
CA VAL A 72 2.90 -25.32 20.22
C VAL A 72 3.40 -23.91 20.57
N ASP A 73 3.20 -23.50 21.83
CA ASP A 73 3.67 -22.22 22.38
C ASP A 73 4.72 -22.43 23.48
N ARG A 74 5.70 -23.30 23.22
CA ARG A 74 6.81 -23.60 24.13
C ARG A 74 8.13 -23.32 23.43
N GLU A 75 9.18 -23.02 24.18
CA GLU A 75 10.52 -22.80 23.60
C GLU A 75 11.13 -24.08 23.03
N ALA A 76 10.80 -25.24 23.62
CA ALA A 76 11.27 -26.53 23.16
C ALA A 76 10.16 -27.59 23.28
N GLN A 77 9.97 -28.33 22.19
CA GLN A 77 9.17 -29.55 22.16
C GLN A 77 10.11 -30.76 22.31
N GLY A 78 9.90 -31.57 23.35
CA GLY A 78 10.70 -32.76 23.62
C GLY A 78 10.43 -33.91 22.65
N HIS A 79 9.19 -34.39 22.60
CA HIS A 79 8.81 -35.44 21.64
C HIS A 79 8.37 -34.82 20.31
N ARG A 80 9.16 -35.04 19.26
CA ARG A 80 8.88 -34.56 17.90
C ARG A 80 8.67 -35.73 16.96
N PHE A 81 7.60 -35.68 16.20
CA PHE A 81 7.39 -36.57 15.07
C PHE A 81 7.91 -35.90 13.79
N LEU A 82 8.64 -36.64 12.96
CA LEU A 82 9.21 -36.08 11.72
C LEU A 82 8.18 -35.82 10.63
N SER A 83 7.00 -36.45 10.71
CA SER A 83 5.94 -36.32 9.71
C SER A 83 5.13 -35.04 9.82
N ARG A 84 5.34 -34.23 10.86
CA ARG A 84 4.54 -33.03 11.16
C ARG A 84 5.42 -31.81 11.39
N GLU A 85 4.89 -30.64 11.06
CA GLU A 85 5.56 -29.37 11.31
C GLU A 85 5.10 -28.76 12.64
N TYR A 86 6.07 -28.34 13.45
CA TYR A 86 5.81 -27.73 14.75
C TYR A 86 5.88 -26.22 14.64
N VAL A 87 4.73 -25.56 14.75
CA VAL A 87 4.60 -24.12 14.50
C VAL A 87 3.99 -23.40 15.70
N GLN A 88 4.33 -22.13 15.83
CA GLN A 88 3.75 -21.24 16.84
C GLN A 88 2.32 -20.84 16.47
N PRO A 89 1.46 -20.54 17.46
CA PRO A 89 0.08 -20.10 17.21
C PRO A 89 -0.02 -18.85 16.33
N GLN A 90 1.00 -17.98 16.37
CA GLN A 90 1.07 -16.78 15.53
C GLN A 90 0.97 -17.09 14.03
N TRP A 91 1.53 -18.22 13.58
CA TRP A 91 1.51 -18.61 12.17
C TRP A 91 0.08 -18.71 11.62
N VAL A 92 -0.85 -19.26 12.40
CA VAL A 92 -2.25 -19.42 11.98
C VAL A 92 -2.90 -18.05 11.74
N TYR A 93 -2.70 -17.11 12.66
CA TYR A 93 -3.26 -15.76 12.53
C TYR A 93 -2.61 -14.97 11.40
N ASP A 94 -1.29 -15.07 11.23
CA ASP A 94 -0.60 -14.39 10.14
C ASP A 94 -1.02 -14.95 8.77
N CYS A 95 -1.24 -16.27 8.65
CA CYS A 95 -1.83 -16.89 7.45
C CYS A 95 -3.23 -16.36 7.15
N VAL A 96 -4.07 -16.25 8.18
CA VAL A 96 -5.43 -15.72 8.07
C VAL A 96 -5.42 -14.23 7.71
N ASN A 97 -4.52 -13.43 8.28
CA ASN A 97 -4.40 -12.01 7.97
C ASN A 97 -3.89 -11.79 6.53
N ALA A 98 -3.02 -12.68 6.05
CA ALA A 98 -2.45 -12.59 4.71
C ALA A 98 -3.30 -13.28 3.62
N TRP A 99 -4.34 -14.04 4.00
CA TRP A 99 -5.13 -14.90 3.11
C TRP A 99 -4.30 -15.87 2.26
N ILE A 100 -3.14 -16.30 2.77
CA ILE A 100 -2.24 -17.24 2.11
C ILE A 100 -1.57 -18.15 3.15
N ILE A 101 -1.16 -19.35 2.73
CA ILE A 101 -0.35 -20.22 3.57
C ILE A 101 1.10 -19.71 3.56
N LEU A 102 1.56 -19.24 4.72
CA LEU A 102 2.90 -18.70 4.89
C LEU A 102 3.93 -19.82 5.11
N PRO A 103 5.20 -19.60 4.71
CA PRO A 103 6.29 -20.52 5.05
C PRO A 103 6.45 -20.70 6.57
N THR A 104 6.63 -21.93 7.01
CA THR A 104 6.68 -22.29 8.44
C THR A 104 8.04 -22.06 9.10
N GLU A 105 9.11 -21.88 8.31
CA GLU A 105 10.50 -21.76 8.76
C GLU A 105 10.71 -20.71 9.88
N ASN A 106 10.10 -19.53 9.72
CA ASN A 106 10.21 -18.42 10.67
C ASN A 106 9.34 -18.58 11.92
N TYR A 107 8.43 -19.56 11.91
CA TYR A 107 7.44 -19.81 12.97
C TYR A 107 7.68 -21.11 13.72
N LEU A 108 8.80 -21.79 13.45
CA LEU A 108 9.16 -23.01 14.14
C LEU A 108 9.31 -22.76 15.65
N VAL A 109 9.00 -23.81 16.42
CA VAL A 109 9.16 -23.82 17.88
C VAL A 109 10.60 -23.46 18.26
N GLY A 110 10.75 -22.47 19.13
CA GLY A 110 12.05 -21.97 19.62
C GLY A 110 12.72 -20.90 18.75
N ARG A 111 12.12 -20.48 17.62
CA ARG A 111 12.53 -19.30 16.87
C ARG A 111 11.76 -18.07 17.33
N THR A 112 12.36 -16.89 17.20
CA THR A 112 11.64 -15.62 17.37
C THR A 112 10.78 -15.37 16.14
N PRO A 113 9.44 -15.37 16.25
CA PRO A 113 8.55 -15.18 15.11
C PRO A 113 8.70 -13.75 14.55
N PRO A 114 8.33 -13.54 13.28
CA PRO A 114 8.33 -12.21 12.69
C PRO A 114 7.32 -11.28 13.41
N PRO A 115 7.51 -9.95 13.38
CA PRO A 115 6.54 -9.02 13.95
C PRO A 115 5.19 -9.12 13.23
N HIS A 116 4.10 -9.33 13.97
CA HIS A 116 2.75 -9.41 13.41
C HIS A 116 2.34 -8.08 12.78
N LEU A 117 1.63 -8.16 11.66
CA LEU A 117 1.09 -6.98 10.97
C LEU A 117 -0.38 -6.82 11.34
N SER A 118 -0.76 -5.62 11.75
CA SER A 118 -2.18 -5.32 12.00
C SER A 118 -2.95 -5.25 10.67
N PRO A 119 -4.10 -5.94 10.54
CA PRO A 119 -4.91 -5.89 9.33
C PRO A 119 -5.64 -4.55 9.15
N PHE A 120 -5.71 -3.72 10.18
CA PHE A 120 -6.42 -2.43 10.14
C PHE A 120 -5.53 -1.26 9.71
N ILE A 121 -4.24 -1.50 9.51
CA ILE A 121 -3.28 -0.46 9.10
C ILE A 121 -3.02 -0.61 7.60
N ASN A 122 -3.41 0.40 6.84
CA ASN A 122 -3.07 0.50 5.42
C ASN A 122 -1.61 0.95 5.30
N TYR A 123 -0.71 0.01 5.06
CA TYR A 123 0.69 0.31 4.78
C TYR A 123 0.92 0.93 3.40
N ASP A 124 -0.11 0.98 2.54
CA ASP A 124 -0.07 1.62 1.22
C ASP A 124 -0.34 3.13 1.25
N GLU A 125 -0.72 3.69 2.41
CA GLU A 125 -0.92 5.13 2.54
C GLU A 125 0.40 5.91 2.50
N GLU A 126 0.40 6.97 1.69
CA GLU A 126 1.56 7.82 1.41
C GLU A 126 2.14 8.43 2.71
N GLY A 127 3.37 8.04 3.05
CA GLY A 127 4.10 8.52 4.23
C GLY A 127 4.09 7.59 5.45
N ALA A 128 3.38 6.46 5.41
CA ALA A 128 3.47 5.44 6.45
C ALA A 128 4.79 4.65 6.37
N TYR A 129 5.38 4.34 7.52
CA TYR A 129 6.55 3.44 7.56
C TYR A 129 6.07 2.01 7.32
N ILE A 130 6.51 1.41 6.21
CA ILE A 130 6.20 0.01 5.85
C ILE A 130 7.26 -0.91 6.47
N PRO A 131 6.91 -1.78 7.43
CA PRO A 131 7.83 -2.78 7.95
C PRO A 131 8.33 -3.72 6.83
N ASP A 132 9.56 -4.22 6.91
CA ASP A 132 10.12 -5.09 5.87
C ASP A 132 9.31 -6.36 5.69
N TYR A 133 8.81 -6.91 6.79
CA TYR A 133 7.96 -8.10 6.76
C TYR A 133 6.66 -7.88 5.96
N ALA A 134 6.07 -6.67 6.00
CA ALA A 134 4.90 -6.34 5.18
C ALA A 134 5.21 -6.37 3.68
N LYS A 135 6.44 -6.01 3.29
CA LYS A 135 6.89 -6.14 1.89
C LYS A 135 7.00 -7.61 1.51
N THR A 136 7.60 -8.44 2.37
CA THR A 136 7.70 -9.89 2.15
C THR A 136 6.33 -10.54 1.98
N ILE A 137 5.35 -10.18 2.82
CA ILE A 137 3.99 -10.72 2.71
C ILE A 137 3.33 -10.31 1.39
N LYS A 138 3.46 -9.05 0.96
CA LYS A 138 2.95 -8.60 -0.34
C LYS A 138 3.55 -9.38 -1.51
N HIS A 139 4.86 -9.65 -1.47
CA HIS A 139 5.52 -10.48 -2.49
C HIS A 139 4.99 -11.92 -2.48
N LEU A 140 4.80 -12.52 -1.30
CA LEU A 140 4.23 -13.86 -1.17
C LEU A 140 2.77 -13.92 -1.63
N GLN A 141 1.98 -12.89 -1.34
CA GLN A 141 0.58 -12.78 -1.78
C GLN A 141 0.49 -12.73 -3.30
N ALA A 142 1.32 -11.90 -3.95
CA ALA A 142 1.35 -11.85 -5.41
C ALA A 142 1.79 -13.19 -6.02
N ALA A 143 2.83 -13.82 -5.46
CA ALA A 143 3.28 -15.13 -5.90
C ALA A 143 2.17 -16.20 -5.78
N ALA A 144 1.42 -16.20 -4.67
CA ALA A 144 0.30 -17.12 -4.44
C ALA A 144 -0.88 -16.87 -5.40
N ARG A 145 -1.17 -15.60 -5.70
CA ARG A 145 -2.18 -15.20 -6.70
C ARG A 145 -1.72 -15.41 -8.14
N LYS A 146 -0.47 -15.86 -8.35
CA LYS A 146 0.19 -15.96 -9.66
C LYS A 146 0.17 -14.64 -10.43
N GLU A 147 0.09 -13.53 -9.70
CA GLU A 147 0.33 -12.20 -10.22
C GLU A 147 1.85 -12.00 -10.21
N ILE A 148 2.44 -11.81 -11.38
CA ILE A 148 3.90 -11.69 -11.52
C ILE A 148 4.32 -10.35 -10.93
N LEU A 149 4.94 -10.35 -9.75
CA LEU A 149 5.71 -9.21 -9.26
C LEU A 149 7.20 -9.37 -9.63
N PRO A 150 7.90 -8.27 -9.93
CA PRO A 150 9.31 -8.30 -10.28
C PRO A 150 10.17 -8.80 -9.10
N LEU A 151 11.22 -9.58 -9.42
CA LEU A 151 12.16 -10.16 -8.44
C LEU A 151 12.83 -9.10 -7.55
N PRO A 152 13.21 -9.44 -6.31
CA PRO A 152 13.93 -8.53 -5.42
C PRO A 152 15.34 -8.27 -5.96
N GLY A 153 15.61 -7.04 -6.39
CA GLY A 153 16.94 -6.60 -6.83
C GLY A 153 17.00 -5.98 -8.23
N VAL A 154 15.90 -6.00 -8.99
CA VAL A 154 15.79 -5.24 -10.24
C VAL A 154 15.11 -3.91 -9.91
N GLY A 155 15.82 -2.79 -10.16
CA GLY A 155 15.31 -1.45 -9.94
C GLY A 155 13.96 -1.25 -10.62
N LYS A 156 13.05 -0.54 -9.96
CA LYS A 156 11.67 -0.24 -10.41
C LYS A 156 11.62 0.77 -11.56
N GLU A 157 12.58 0.78 -12.48
CA GLU A 157 12.70 1.90 -13.43
C GLU A 157 12.35 1.56 -14.88
N ASP A 158 12.34 0.30 -15.34
CA ASP A 158 12.33 0.11 -16.80
C ASP A 158 11.41 -0.95 -17.41
N LEU A 159 10.59 -1.69 -16.65
CA LEU A 159 9.81 -2.79 -17.26
C LEU A 159 8.42 -2.94 -16.63
N GLU A 160 7.56 -1.96 -16.85
CA GLU A 160 6.13 -2.13 -16.69
C GLU A 160 5.50 -2.60 -18.01
N ASP A 161 4.71 -3.67 -17.90
CA ASP A 161 3.63 -4.14 -18.76
C ASP A 161 3.55 -3.58 -20.21
N PRO A 162 3.54 -4.41 -21.28
CA PRO A 162 3.40 -3.93 -22.67
C PRO A 162 2.16 -3.05 -22.93
N GLN A 163 1.17 -3.06 -22.04
CA GLN A 163 0.00 -2.17 -22.08
C GLN A 163 0.27 -0.78 -21.47
N ASN A 164 1.13 -0.66 -20.44
CA ASN A 164 1.52 0.65 -19.88
C ASN A 164 2.43 1.42 -20.83
N LEU A 165 3.35 0.75 -21.53
CA LEU A 165 4.17 1.36 -22.60
C LEU A 165 3.31 1.94 -23.74
N LEU A 166 2.20 1.28 -24.07
CA LEU A 166 1.24 1.78 -25.07
C LEU A 166 0.47 2.99 -24.55
N VAL A 167 0.04 2.97 -23.28
CA VAL A 167 -0.68 4.08 -22.65
C VAL A 167 0.22 5.31 -22.48
N GLU A 168 1.48 5.13 -22.04
CA GLU A 168 2.48 6.19 -21.91
C GLU A 168 2.82 6.80 -23.28
N GLY A 169 3.01 5.97 -24.31
CA GLY A 169 3.20 6.44 -25.69
C GLY A 169 1.99 7.14 -26.30
N ILE A 170 0.76 6.87 -25.83
CA ILE A 170 -0.46 7.59 -26.21
C ILE A 170 -0.56 8.94 -25.47
N ILE A 171 -0.19 8.98 -24.19
CA ILE A 171 -0.18 10.19 -23.36
C ILE A 171 0.86 11.18 -23.89
N ASP A 172 2.08 10.73 -24.21
CA ASP A 172 3.14 11.56 -24.80
C ASP A 172 2.72 12.16 -26.15
N ARG A 173 2.01 11.39 -26.99
CA ARG A 173 1.48 11.88 -28.27
C ARG A 173 0.38 12.93 -28.09
N ALA A 174 -0.48 12.75 -27.09
CA ALA A 174 -1.55 13.70 -26.78
C ALA A 174 -0.96 15.02 -26.23
N GLU A 175 0.01 14.93 -25.33
CA GLU A 175 0.68 16.10 -24.76
C GLU A 175 1.51 16.86 -25.81
N ALA A 176 2.21 16.15 -26.69
CA ALA A 176 2.93 16.76 -27.82
C ALA A 176 1.98 17.47 -28.80
N ASN A 177 0.80 16.90 -29.08
CA ASN A 177 -0.20 17.52 -29.94
C ASN A 177 -0.82 18.77 -29.31
N ASP A 178 -1.13 18.73 -28.01
CA ASP A 178 -1.66 19.89 -27.27
C ASP A 178 -0.60 21.01 -27.17
N ALA A 179 0.67 20.66 -26.95
CA ALA A 179 1.77 21.62 -26.96
C ALA A 179 1.98 22.25 -28.35
N ALA A 180 1.84 21.46 -29.43
CA ALA A 180 1.92 21.97 -30.81
C ALA A 180 0.77 22.94 -31.13
N GLN A 181 -0.46 22.62 -30.71
CA GLN A 181 -1.61 23.51 -30.87
C GLN A 181 -1.46 24.82 -30.10
N ARG A 182 -0.95 24.77 -28.86
CA ARG A 182 -0.66 25.99 -28.07
C ARG A 182 0.42 26.85 -28.72
N LYS A 183 1.48 26.24 -29.26
CA LYS A 183 2.53 26.97 -30.02
C LYS A 183 1.97 27.62 -31.29
N GLN A 184 1.13 26.92 -32.05
CA GLN A 184 0.48 27.52 -33.22
C GLN A 184 -0.43 28.69 -32.86
N LYS A 185 -1.23 28.57 -31.79
CA LYS A 185 -2.08 29.67 -31.30
C LYS A 185 -1.25 30.89 -30.87
N MET A 186 -0.12 30.68 -30.17
CA MET A 186 0.78 31.78 -29.81
C MET A 186 1.41 32.44 -31.04
N MET A 187 1.84 31.66 -32.03
CA MET A 187 2.44 32.19 -33.25
C MET A 187 1.45 33.04 -34.07
N ILE A 188 0.18 32.62 -34.12
CA ILE A 188 -0.89 33.39 -34.77
C ILE A 188 -1.12 34.72 -34.03
N LEU A 189 -1.16 34.69 -32.69
CA LEU A 189 -1.34 35.89 -31.88
C LEU A 189 -0.18 36.89 -32.04
N GLU A 190 1.05 36.38 -32.12
CA GLU A 190 2.24 37.20 -32.34
C GLU A 190 2.25 37.83 -33.75
N GLN A 191 1.80 37.10 -34.78
CA GLN A 191 1.63 37.66 -36.12
C GLN A 191 0.57 38.75 -36.17
N GLN A 192 -0.58 38.55 -35.51
CA GLN A 192 -1.62 39.57 -35.40
C GLN A 192 -1.07 40.84 -34.74
N TYR A 193 -0.36 40.68 -33.62
CA TYR A 193 0.27 41.80 -32.92
C TYR A 193 1.28 42.54 -33.81
N ARG A 194 2.10 41.79 -34.57
CA ARG A 194 3.09 42.39 -35.47
C ARG A 194 2.44 43.15 -36.63
N ASP A 195 1.34 42.63 -37.17
CA ASP A 195 0.61 43.28 -38.26
C ASP A 195 -0.11 44.54 -37.78
N ASP A 196 -0.65 44.55 -36.55
CA ASP A 196 -1.25 45.72 -35.96
C ASP A 196 -0.21 46.82 -35.66
N LEU A 197 0.96 46.45 -35.11
CA LEU A 197 2.08 47.38 -34.90
C LEU A 197 2.58 47.97 -36.23
N LYS A 198 2.56 47.19 -37.32
CA LYS A 198 2.92 47.65 -38.66
C LYS A 198 1.90 48.65 -39.22
N LYS A 199 0.60 48.44 -38.97
CA LYS A 199 -0.46 49.41 -39.34
C LYS A 199 -0.34 50.71 -38.54
N GLU A 200 0.04 50.62 -37.26
CA GLU A 200 0.31 51.79 -36.42
C GLU A 200 1.50 52.61 -36.97
N LEU A 201 2.60 51.95 -37.35
CA LEU A 201 3.76 52.61 -37.96
C LEU A 201 3.50 53.21 -39.35
N GLN A 202 2.54 52.64 -40.10
CA GLN A 202 2.11 53.16 -41.41
C GLN A 202 1.12 54.34 -41.30
N GLY A 203 0.83 54.80 -40.08
CA GLY A 203 0.15 56.08 -39.86
C GLY A 203 -1.34 56.09 -40.21
N VAL A 204 -2.01 54.94 -40.19
CA VAL A 204 -3.47 54.92 -40.30
C VAL A 204 -4.06 55.21 -38.91
N THR A 205 -4.56 56.43 -38.73
CA THR A 205 -5.27 56.85 -37.52
C THR A 205 -6.59 56.09 -37.38
N TYR A 206 -6.72 55.27 -36.33
CA TYR A 206 -8.00 54.73 -35.88
C TYR A 206 -8.84 55.86 -35.28
N THR A 207 -9.85 56.35 -36.00
CA THR A 207 -10.82 57.28 -35.42
C THR A 207 -11.82 56.52 -34.56
N SER A 208 -11.70 56.72 -33.24
CA SER A 208 -12.76 56.68 -32.22
C SER A 208 -13.55 55.37 -32.02
N ALA A 209 -13.17 54.60 -30.99
CA ALA A 209 -14.01 54.43 -29.79
C ALA A 209 -13.31 53.54 -28.73
N GLY A 210 -12.99 54.12 -27.56
CA GLY A 210 -12.75 53.37 -26.32
C GLY A 210 -11.33 53.41 -25.75
N SER A 211 -10.95 54.49 -25.08
CA SER A 211 -9.89 54.55 -24.06
C SER A 211 -10.33 53.79 -22.79
N LYS A 212 -9.51 53.12 -21.97
CA LYS A 212 -8.22 53.47 -21.32
C LYS A 212 -7.47 52.19 -20.95
N GLU A 213 -6.21 52.03 -21.38
CA GLU A 213 -4.96 52.38 -20.68
C GLU A 213 -4.56 51.45 -19.51
N THR A 214 -3.44 50.75 -19.68
CA THR A 214 -2.36 50.74 -18.67
C THR A 214 -1.01 50.73 -19.38
N SER A 215 -0.18 51.68 -18.97
CA SER A 215 1.14 52.02 -19.48
C SER A 215 2.26 51.23 -18.78
N THR A 216 3.08 50.62 -19.63
CA THR A 216 4.56 50.63 -19.69
C THR A 216 5.42 50.85 -18.43
N GLY A 217 6.38 49.94 -18.24
CA GLY A 217 7.64 50.15 -17.52
C GLY A 217 8.58 48.93 -17.58
N VAL A 218 9.53 48.96 -18.53
CA VAL A 218 10.59 47.96 -18.87
C VAL A 218 11.77 48.12 -17.86
N VAL A 219 12.57 47.13 -17.42
CA VAL A 219 13.69 46.42 -18.09
C VAL A 219 14.30 45.33 -17.16
N GLN A 220 14.59 44.16 -17.76
CA GLN A 220 15.65 43.13 -17.59
C GLN A 220 16.56 43.17 -16.33
N THR A 221 17.03 42.09 -15.71
CA THR A 221 17.74 40.89 -16.22
C THR A 221 18.08 39.99 -15.02
N GLY A 222 18.22 38.67 -15.16
CA GLY A 222 19.01 37.85 -14.22
C GLY A 222 18.40 36.50 -13.84
N GLU A 223 19.22 35.46 -13.97
CA GLU A 223 18.97 34.03 -13.81
C GLU A 223 18.47 33.55 -12.43
N SER A 224 17.97 32.31 -12.45
CA SER A 224 17.89 31.35 -11.34
C SER A 224 16.80 31.59 -10.31
N THR A 225 15.69 30.84 -10.39
CA THR A 225 15.07 30.13 -9.24
C THR A 225 13.93 29.22 -9.71
N ALA A 226 14.25 27.99 -10.15
CA ALA A 226 13.23 26.95 -10.36
C ALA A 226 12.73 26.32 -9.04
N SER A 227 13.21 26.77 -7.88
CA SER A 227 12.83 26.24 -6.56
C SER A 227 11.90 27.16 -5.75
N VAL A 228 11.52 28.33 -6.28
CA VAL A 228 10.66 29.31 -5.58
C VAL A 228 9.21 29.25 -6.05
N GLN A 229 8.94 28.80 -7.28
CA GLN A 229 7.58 28.74 -7.84
C GLN A 229 6.61 27.86 -7.00
N GLU A 230 7.04 26.68 -6.56
CA GLU A 230 6.16 25.75 -5.81
C GLU A 230 5.69 26.31 -4.46
N ASN A 231 6.50 27.14 -3.79
CA ASN A 231 6.14 27.71 -2.49
C ASN A 231 5.25 28.95 -2.60
N VAL A 232 5.33 29.69 -3.71
CA VAL A 232 4.56 30.93 -3.92
C VAL A 232 3.11 30.62 -4.29
N ASP A 233 2.87 29.56 -5.08
CA ASP A 233 1.51 29.14 -5.47
C ASP A 233 0.71 28.60 -4.29
N ASP A 234 1.36 27.87 -3.38
CA ASP A 234 0.73 27.31 -2.18
C ASP A 234 0.38 28.42 -1.16
N ASP A 235 1.16 29.51 -1.11
CA ASP A 235 0.88 30.68 -0.26
C ASP A 235 -0.19 31.61 -0.88
N MET A 236 -0.16 31.81 -2.20
CA MET A 236 -1.20 32.57 -2.93
C MET A 236 -2.58 31.88 -2.82
N SER A 237 -2.62 30.55 -2.96
CA SER A 237 -3.83 29.74 -2.77
C SER A 237 -4.35 29.81 -1.33
N LYS A 238 -3.46 29.89 -0.34
CA LYS A 238 -3.79 30.01 1.10
C LYS A 238 -4.33 31.40 1.47
N VAL A 239 -3.95 32.45 0.74
CA VAL A 239 -4.50 33.81 0.85
C VAL A 239 -5.89 33.91 0.21
N MET A 240 -6.16 33.15 -0.86
CA MET A 240 -7.45 33.08 -1.55
C MET A 240 -8.52 32.26 -0.78
N MET A 241 -8.14 31.56 0.29
CA MET A 241 -9.03 30.70 1.07
C MET A 241 -9.75 31.44 2.21
N SER A 242 -11.02 31.10 2.44
CA SER A 242 -11.76 31.57 3.63
C SER A 242 -11.02 31.23 4.93
N ARG A 243 -11.06 32.14 5.92
CA ARG A 243 -10.34 31.98 7.21
C ARG A 243 -10.58 30.63 7.89
N LYS A 244 -11.79 30.07 7.77
CA LYS A 244 -12.13 28.73 8.30
C LYS A 244 -11.38 27.61 7.56
N LYS A 245 -11.35 27.66 6.23
CA LYS A 245 -10.62 26.69 5.38
C LYS A 245 -9.11 26.79 5.60
N ARG A 246 -8.57 28.00 5.77
CA ARG A 246 -7.14 28.21 6.05
C ARG A 246 -6.70 27.56 7.37
N LYS A 247 -7.48 27.75 8.45
CA LYS A 247 -7.22 27.10 9.74
C LYS A 247 -7.29 25.57 9.66
N LEU A 248 -8.25 25.03 8.90
CA LEU A 248 -8.37 23.59 8.70
C LEU A 248 -7.17 23.02 7.93
N ALA A 249 -6.75 23.67 6.84
CA ALA A 249 -5.59 23.26 6.06
C ALA A 249 -4.29 23.33 6.88
N GLU A 250 -4.14 24.36 7.72
CA GLU A 250 -3.02 24.48 8.63
C GLU A 250 -3.00 23.37 9.69
N ALA A 251 -4.16 23.03 10.28
CA ALA A 251 -4.29 21.90 11.21
C ALA A 251 -3.95 20.56 10.53
N MET A 252 -4.38 20.34 9.29
CA MET A 252 -4.02 19.16 8.51
C MET A 252 -2.51 19.10 8.22
N LYS A 253 -1.89 20.23 7.82
CA LYS A 253 -0.43 20.32 7.59
C LYS A 253 0.34 20.02 8.88
N ILE A 254 -0.10 20.51 10.03
CA ILE A 254 0.51 20.20 11.34
C ILE A 254 0.38 18.70 11.66
N SER A 255 -0.80 18.12 11.48
CA SER A 255 -1.03 16.68 11.71
C SER A 255 -0.14 15.81 10.80
N LYS A 256 -0.02 16.16 9.52
CA LYS A 256 0.87 15.47 8.57
C LYS A 256 2.33 15.54 9.01
N LYS A 257 2.82 16.74 9.37
CA LYS A 257 4.19 16.94 9.90
C LYS A 257 4.47 16.13 11.17
N LEU A 258 3.49 16.02 12.08
CA LEU A 258 3.63 15.21 13.30
C LEU A 258 3.76 13.71 12.96
N LYS A 259 2.94 13.22 12.01
CA LYS A 259 3.03 11.83 11.53
C LYS A 259 4.38 11.56 10.86
N GLU A 260 4.85 12.45 10.00
CA GLU A 260 6.17 12.37 9.34
C GLU A 260 7.32 12.35 10.36
N ALA A 261 7.29 13.26 11.34
CA ALA A 261 8.29 13.28 12.41
C ALA A 261 8.30 11.98 13.23
N GLN A 262 7.13 11.37 13.44
CA GLN A 262 7.01 10.07 14.11
C GLN A 262 7.60 8.94 13.25
N THR A 263 7.31 8.89 11.95
CA THR A 263 7.86 7.86 11.06
C THR A 263 9.37 8.00 10.92
N ASP A 264 9.91 9.21 10.86
CA ASP A 264 11.35 9.44 10.81
C ASP A 264 12.06 9.03 12.10
N ARG A 265 11.46 9.26 13.27
CA ARG A 265 11.97 8.72 14.54
C ARG A 265 12.02 7.19 14.53
N ILE A 266 11.01 6.52 13.97
CA ILE A 266 10.98 5.06 13.86
C ILE A 266 12.09 4.57 12.92
N LYS A 267 12.25 5.20 11.74
CA LYS A 267 13.34 4.88 10.80
C LYS A 267 14.73 5.04 11.45
N GLN A 268 14.95 6.12 12.19
CA GLN A 268 16.21 6.34 12.90
C GLN A 268 16.47 5.27 13.97
N ARG A 269 15.45 4.87 14.74
CA ARG A 269 15.58 3.78 15.73
C ARG A 269 15.92 2.45 15.06
N LYS A 270 15.28 2.14 13.93
CA LYS A 270 15.60 0.93 13.17
C LYS A 270 17.04 0.93 12.67
N LYS A 271 17.51 2.02 12.05
CA LYS A 271 18.91 2.12 11.60
C LYS A 271 19.90 1.82 12.73
N LYS A 272 19.65 2.36 13.93
CA LYS A 272 20.47 2.08 15.11
C LYS A 272 20.45 0.61 15.54
N ILE A 273 19.30 -0.06 15.43
CA ILE A 273 19.16 -1.49 15.75
C ILE A 273 19.91 -2.33 14.71
N ASP A 274 19.73 -2.03 13.41
CA ASP A 274 20.40 -2.74 12.32
C ASP A 274 21.93 -2.57 12.41
N GLU A 275 22.41 -1.37 12.72
CA GLU A 275 23.82 -1.09 12.99
C GLU A 275 24.34 -1.89 14.19
N ALA A 276 23.59 -1.93 15.29
CA ALA A 276 23.97 -2.71 16.47
C ALA A 276 23.99 -4.23 16.19
N GLN A 277 23.07 -4.74 15.36
CA GLN A 277 23.05 -6.15 14.95
C GLN A 277 24.22 -6.49 14.02
N ARG A 278 24.61 -5.58 13.12
CA ARG A 278 25.79 -5.72 12.26
C ARG A 278 27.10 -5.70 13.05
N GLN A 279 27.17 -4.96 14.15
CA GLN A 279 28.35 -4.94 15.03
C GLN A 279 28.45 -6.17 15.94
N ARG A 280 27.35 -6.90 16.11
CA ARG A 280 27.26 -8.07 17.01
C ARG A 280 27.38 -9.41 16.27
N SER A 281 27.17 -9.40 14.96
CA SER A 281 27.45 -10.52 14.05
C SER A 281 28.91 -10.50 13.60
#